data_AF-A0A6N7L9W2-F1
#
_entry.id   AF-A0A6N7L9W2-F1
#
_cell.length_a   1.000
_cell.length_b   1.000
_cell.length_c   1.000
_cell.angle_alpha   90.00
_cell.angle_beta   90.00
_cell.angle_gamma   90.00
#
_symmetry.space_group_name_H-M   'P 1'
#
loop_
_entity.id
_entity.type
_entity.pdbx_description
1 polymer ?
#
loop_
_entity_poly.entity_id
_entity_poly.type
_entity_poly.pdbx_seq_one_letter_code
_entity_poly.pdbx_strand_id
1 'polypeptide(L)'
;MSKPLKNVPEPSIQADAQHDVAVAAAVELAMEFYGCDAVTAAAMRAVEARDLDRQSHYRFWLYVFKSLKSNPSLINEICQPG
;
A
#
# COMPACT_ATOMS: atom_id res chain seq x y z
N MET A 1 32.48 25.09 29.18
CA MET A 1 32.13 23.70 29.56
C MET A 1 31.02 23.22 28.65
N SER A 2 31.31 22.27 27.76
CA SER A 2 30.34 21.68 26.83
C SER A 2 29.84 20.35 27.40
N LYS A 3 28.52 20.14 27.45
CA LYS A 3 27.91 18.80 27.48
C LYS A 3 26.64 18.79 26.61
N PRO A 4 26.34 17.68 25.91
CA PRO A 4 25.54 17.65 24.70
C PRO A 4 24.06 17.38 24.99
N LEU A 5 23.17 17.99 24.20
CA LEU A 5 21.75 17.69 24.20
C LEU A 5 21.53 16.31 23.56
N LYS A 6 20.90 15.43 24.35
CA LYS A 6 20.50 14.06 24.04
C LYS A 6 19.76 13.95 22.71
N ASN A 7 20.22 12.99 21.89
CA ASN A 7 19.42 12.02 21.14
C ASN A 7 18.08 12.54 20.60
N VAL A 8 18.13 13.11 19.40
CA VAL A 8 16.98 13.04 18.48
C VAL A 8 16.75 11.54 18.21
N PRO A 9 15.57 10.97 18.52
CA PRO A 9 15.27 9.61 18.10
C PRO A 9 15.28 9.61 16.57
N GLU A 10 16.13 8.80 15.95
CA GLU A 10 16.02 8.53 14.52
C GLU A 10 14.59 8.05 14.22
N PRO A 11 13.92 8.59 13.18
CA PRO A 11 12.63 8.07 12.77
C PRO A 11 12.81 6.58 12.45
N SER A 12 12.13 5.77 13.25
CA SER A 12 12.42 4.36 13.46
C SER A 12 12.12 3.53 12.21
N ILE A 13 13.10 2.71 11.80
CA ILE A 13 12.99 1.61 10.81
C ILE A 13 11.74 0.73 11.04
N GLN A 14 11.22 0.70 12.27
CA GLN A 14 10.04 -0.06 12.67
C GLN A 14 8.72 0.46 12.09
N ALA A 15 8.61 1.78 11.85
CA ALA A 15 7.41 2.39 11.26
C ALA A 15 7.25 2.02 9.78
N ASP A 16 8.37 1.96 9.05
CA ASP A 16 8.40 1.57 7.65
C ASP A 16 8.02 0.09 7.48
N ALA A 17 8.55 -0.80 8.32
CA ALA A 17 8.20 -2.22 8.29
C ALA A 17 6.72 -2.50 8.59
N GLN A 18 6.10 -1.76 9.53
CA GLN A 18 4.67 -1.88 9.82
C GLN A 18 3.80 -1.37 8.67
N HIS A 19 4.26 -0.32 7.98
CA HIS A 19 3.59 0.19 6.79
C HIS A 19 3.61 -0.83 5.65
N ASP A 20 4.75 -1.48 5.42
CA ASP A 20 4.91 -2.49 4.38
C ASP A 20 4.04 -3.73 4.64
N VAL A 21 3.94 -4.18 5.91
CA VAL A 21 3.05 -5.30 6.30
C VAL A 21 1.58 -4.94 6.07
N ALA A 22 1.16 -3.72 6.42
CA ALA A 22 -0.20 -3.26 6.21
C ALA A 22 -0.56 -3.17 4.72
N VAL A 23 0.39 -2.75 3.89
CA VAL A 23 0.20 -2.76 2.42
C VAL A 23 0.10 -4.18 1.90
N ALA A 24 1.01 -5.08 2.30
CA ALA A 24 1.01 -6.46 1.82
C ALA A 24 -0.33 -7.15 2.13
N ALA A 25 -0.82 -7.02 3.36
CA ALA A 25 -2.13 -7.53 3.76
C ALA A 25 -3.28 -6.90 2.95
N ALA A 26 -3.20 -5.60 2.64
CA ALA A 26 -4.21 -4.94 1.83
C ALA A 26 -4.17 -5.35 0.35
N VAL A 27 -2.99 -5.66 -0.19
CA VAL A 27 -2.80 -6.19 -1.54
C VAL A 27 -3.41 -7.59 -1.64
N GLU A 28 -3.09 -8.47 -0.68
CA GLU A 28 -3.67 -9.82 -0.60
C GLU A 28 -5.20 -9.76 -0.49
N LEU A 29 -5.72 -8.89 0.38
CA LEU A 29 -7.17 -8.73 0.54
C LEU A 29 -7.81 -8.14 -0.72
N ALA A 30 -7.18 -7.16 -1.38
CA ALA A 30 -7.70 -6.65 -2.65
C ALA A 30 -7.73 -7.74 -3.74
N MET A 31 -6.72 -8.61 -3.78
CA MET A 31 -6.66 -9.76 -4.67
C MET A 31 -7.72 -10.81 -4.34
N GLU A 32 -7.99 -11.09 -3.07
CA GLU A 32 -9.04 -12.02 -2.64
C GLU A 32 -10.45 -11.52 -3.02
N PHE A 33 -10.72 -10.23 -2.79
CA PHE A 33 -12.06 -9.67 -3.01
C PHE A 33 -12.35 -9.31 -4.47
N TYR A 34 -11.36 -8.76 -5.18
CA TYR A 34 -11.54 -8.24 -6.54
C TYR A 34 -10.92 -9.13 -7.61
N GLY A 35 -10.12 -10.14 -7.25
CA GLY A 35 -9.50 -11.05 -8.19
C GLY A 35 -8.68 -10.32 -9.27
N CYS A 36 -9.00 -10.60 -10.53
CA CYS A 36 -8.38 -9.95 -11.69
C CYS A 36 -8.55 -8.45 -11.74
N ASP A 37 -9.63 -7.95 -11.16
CA ASP A 37 -9.93 -6.52 -11.16
C ASP A 37 -9.22 -5.79 -10.02
N ALA A 38 -8.40 -6.46 -9.19
CA ALA A 38 -7.72 -5.84 -8.05
C ALA A 38 -6.93 -4.58 -8.41
N VAL A 39 -6.24 -4.57 -9.56
CA VAL A 39 -5.52 -3.38 -10.04
C VAL A 39 -6.48 -2.24 -10.35
N THR A 40 -7.55 -2.54 -11.08
CA THR A 40 -8.56 -1.57 -11.49
C THR A 40 -9.31 -1.03 -10.27
N ALA A 41 -9.68 -1.90 -9.34
CA ALA A 41 -10.33 -1.56 -8.08
C ALA A 41 -9.44 -0.64 -7.23
N ALA A 42 -8.16 -0.99 -7.04
CA ALA A 42 -7.23 -0.14 -6.29
C ALA A 42 -7.07 1.25 -6.93
N ALA A 43 -7.00 1.33 -8.27
CA ALA A 43 -6.97 2.61 -8.99
C ALA A 43 -8.25 3.43 -8.77
N MET A 44 -9.43 2.80 -8.90
CA MET A 44 -10.72 3.44 -8.69
C MET A 44 -10.86 3.98 -7.27
N ARG A 45 -10.48 3.18 -6.26
CA ARG A 45 -10.49 3.60 -4.85
C ARG A 45 -9.56 4.79 -4.58
N ALA A 46 -8.41 4.85 -5.26
CA ALA A 46 -7.53 6.01 -5.17
C ALA A 46 -8.20 7.27 -5.73
N VAL A 47 -8.86 7.18 -6.89
CA VAL A 47 -9.58 8.30 -7.50
C VAL A 47 -10.73 8.77 -6.60
N GLU A 48 -11.57 7.85 -6.11
CA GLU A 48 -12.66 8.17 -5.17
C GLU A 48 -12.15 8.88 -3.91
N ALA A 49 -11.03 8.41 -3.35
CA ALA A 49 -10.43 9.02 -2.17
C ALA A 49 -9.91 10.44 -2.46
N ARG A 50 -9.40 10.69 -3.67
CA ARG A 50 -8.96 12.03 -4.08
C ARG A 50 -10.14 12.98 -4.23
N ASP A 51 -11.23 12.52 -4.85
CA ASP A 51 -12.44 13.33 -5.05
C ASP A 51 -13.12 13.70 -3.72
N LEU A 52 -12.99 12.84 -2.71
CA LEU A 52 -13.47 13.07 -1.34
C LEU A 52 -12.46 13.80 -0.43
N ASP A 53 -11.33 14.27 -0.98
CA ASP A 53 -10.20 14.90 -0.27
C ASP A 53 -9.63 14.07 0.91
N ARG A 54 -9.70 12.74 0.80
CA ARG A 54 -9.16 11.80 1.79
C ARG A 54 -7.72 11.44 1.45
N GLN A 55 -6.79 12.37 1.71
CA GLN A 55 -5.39 12.26 1.28
C GLN A 55 -4.65 11.00 1.80
N SER A 56 -4.94 10.55 3.03
CA SER A 56 -4.35 9.33 3.57
C SER A 56 -4.82 8.08 2.81
N HIS A 57 -6.11 8.01 2.48
CA HIS A 57 -6.70 6.90 1.73
C HIS A 57 -6.21 6.91 0.27
N TYR A 58 -6.09 8.09 -0.33
CA TYR A 58 -5.53 8.25 -1.66
C TYR A 58 -4.10 7.69 -1.72
N ARG A 59 -3.23 8.09 -0.77
CA ARG A 59 -1.85 7.60 -0.71
C ARG A 59 -1.78 6.09 -0.51
N PHE A 60 -2.62 5.55 0.36
CA PHE A 60 -2.70 4.12 0.62
C PHE A 60 -3.10 3.33 -0.64
N TRP A 61 -4.22 3.68 -1.27
CA TRP A 61 -4.69 2.98 -2.47
C TRP A 61 -3.76 3.16 -3.66
N LEU A 62 -3.12 4.32 -3.77
CA LEU A 62 -2.08 4.55 -4.78
C LEU A 62 -0.87 3.63 -4.55
N TYR A 63 -0.49 3.39 -3.29
CA TYR A 63 0.61 2.47 -2.96
C TYR A 63 0.21 1.01 -3.28
N VAL A 64 -0.98 0.57 -2.86
CA VAL A 64 -1.53 -0.76 -3.23
C VAL A 64 -1.56 -0.96 -4.75
N PHE A 65 -2.04 0.04 -5.51
CA PHE A 65 -2.04 0.01 -6.97
C PHE A 65 -0.64 -0.19 -7.56
N LYS A 66 0.36 0.55 -7.05
CA LYS A 66 1.75 0.41 -7.49
C LYS A 66 2.33 -0.96 -7.16
N SER A 67 2.04 -1.50 -5.97
CA SER A 67 2.48 -2.83 -5.54
C SER A 67 1.89 -3.92 -6.45
N LEU A 68 0.60 -3.83 -6.77
CA LEU A 68 -0.05 -4.76 -7.69
C LEU A 68 0.55 -4.68 -9.11
N LYS A 69 0.76 -3.47 -9.64
CA LYS A 69 1.39 -3.30 -10.97
C LYS A 69 2.84 -3.80 -11.04
N SER A 70 3.56 -3.77 -9.93
CA SER A 70 4.95 -4.23 -9.86
C SER A 70 5.06 -5.76 -9.76
N ASN A 71 3.96 -6.45 -9.44
CA ASN A 71 3.91 -7.91 -9.28
C ASN A 71 2.85 -8.55 -10.20
N PRO A 72 3.01 -8.50 -11.53
CA PRO A 72 2.03 -9.03 -12.48
C PRO A 72 1.86 -10.57 -12.39
N SER A 73 2.86 -11.29 -11.87
CA SER A 73 2.77 -12.74 -11.64
C SER A 73 1.68 -13.11 -10.64
N LEU A 74 1.53 -12.34 -9.56
CA LEU A 74 0.52 -12.54 -8.53
C LEU A 74 -0.91 -12.38 -9.07
N ILE A 75 -1.11 -11.41 -9.97
CA ILE A 75 -2.40 -11.20 -10.63
C ILE A 75 -2.69 -12.34 -11.61
N ASN A 76 -1.67 -12.76 -12.36
CA ASN A 76 -1.82 -13.84 -13.34
C ASN A 76 -2.19 -15.17 -12.68
N GLU A 77 -1.66 -15.50 -11.50
CA GLU A 77 -2.02 -16.72 -10.75
C GLU A 77 -3.50 -16.76 -10.37
N ILE A 78 -4.07 -15.62 -10.00
CA ILE A 78 -5.51 -15.50 -9.65
C ILE A 78 -6.40 -15.48 -10.90
N CYS A 79 -5.86 -14.98 -12.01
CA CYS A 79 -6.59 -14.83 -13.27
C CYS A 79 -6.53 -16.03 -14.20
N GLN A 80 -5.81 -17.10 -13.87
CA GLN A 80 -5.78 -18.27 -14.74
C GLN A 80 -7.15 -18.95 -14.73
N PRO A 81 -7.75 -19.22 -15.91
CA PRO A 81 -8.90 -20.10 -15.99
C PRO A 81 -8.43 -21.52 -15.64
N GLY A 82 -9.04 -22.11 -14.61
CA GLY A 82 -8.89 -23.53 -14.27
C GLY A 82 -9.48 -24.45 -15.34
#